data_AF-A0A7J7SW64-F1
#
_entry.id   AF-A0A7J7SW64-F1
#
_cell.length_a   1.000
_cell.length_b   1.000
_cell.length_c   1.000
_cell.angle_alpha   90.00
_cell.angle_beta   90.00
_cell.angle_gamma   90.00
#
_symmetry.space_group_name_H-M   'P 1'
#
loop_
_entity.id
_entity.type
_entity.pdbx_description
1 polymer ?
#
loop_
_entity_poly.entity_id
_entity_poly.type
_entity_poly.pdbx_seq_one_letter_code
_entity_poly.pdbx_strand_id
1 'polypeptide(L)'
;MKFKGVPKSSYSPGEKIYFECNPGYYYSLYLPLVTFCENNNSWFPLDEACFKKECPTPKVPNGVAVGPEVGFQFDREAQFFCDEGYYLQGEEILTCKRSGSNVHWNYDIPKCEKILCQSPGKIKNGKHTNSWRDIFEYNELVTYSCDPSHGPEEYSLVGESKLICSGPGTWSSDPPECKGYPNPSELPSIEDFEELDAGTITLIILTILVGIAVICTCVYKCLRREKKG
;
A
#
# COMPACT_ATOMS: atom_id res chain seq x y z
N MET A 1 -10.03 -17.27 -32.66
CA MET A 1 -11.37 -17.77 -33.13
C MET A 1 -11.58 -19.27 -32.93
N LYS A 2 -12.82 -19.80 -33.02
CA LYS A 2 -13.12 -21.25 -33.11
C LYS A 2 -14.09 -21.58 -34.25
N PHE A 3 -13.94 -22.76 -34.86
CA PHE A 3 -14.80 -23.22 -35.98
C PHE A 3 -16.24 -23.37 -35.52
N LYS A 4 -17.18 -22.88 -36.33
CA LYS A 4 -18.62 -22.96 -36.05
C LYS A 4 -19.24 -24.14 -36.81
N GLY A 5 -19.56 -25.20 -36.07
CA GLY A 5 -20.22 -26.40 -36.60
C GLY A 5 -19.33 -27.64 -36.54
N VAL A 6 -19.66 -28.66 -37.34
CA VAL A 6 -18.89 -29.91 -37.44
C VAL A 6 -17.99 -29.84 -38.68
N PRO A 7 -16.66 -30.00 -38.54
CA PRO A 7 -15.76 -30.03 -39.68
C PRO A 7 -16.09 -31.20 -40.62
N LYS A 8 -16.12 -30.94 -41.93
CA LYS A 8 -16.19 -31.97 -42.97
C LYS A 8 -14.79 -32.57 -43.23
N SER A 9 -14.75 -33.78 -43.79
CA SER A 9 -13.51 -34.43 -44.24
C SER A 9 -12.91 -33.76 -45.49
N SER A 10 -13.70 -33.04 -46.28
CA SER A 10 -13.24 -32.28 -47.45
C SER A 10 -14.19 -31.12 -47.76
N TYR A 11 -13.67 -30.10 -48.44
CA TYR A 11 -14.42 -28.93 -48.90
C TYR A 11 -14.09 -28.65 -50.38
N SER A 12 -15.11 -28.37 -51.17
CA SER A 12 -15.00 -28.04 -52.60
C SER A 12 -14.70 -26.55 -52.80
N PRO A 13 -14.06 -26.14 -53.91
CA PRO A 13 -13.86 -24.73 -54.25
C PRO A 13 -15.18 -23.94 -54.20
N GLY A 14 -15.13 -22.77 -53.56
CA GLY A 14 -16.28 -21.92 -53.27
C GLY A 14 -17.02 -22.21 -51.97
N GLU A 15 -16.80 -23.36 -51.31
CA GLU A 15 -17.43 -23.65 -50.01
C GLU A 15 -16.90 -22.70 -48.93
N LYS A 16 -17.82 -22.25 -48.06
CA LYS A 16 -17.53 -21.32 -46.96
C LYS A 16 -17.56 -22.02 -45.63
N ILE A 17 -16.66 -21.63 -44.74
CA ILE A 17 -16.67 -22.02 -43.34
C ILE A 17 -16.75 -20.79 -42.44
N TYR A 18 -17.40 -20.96 -41.30
CA TYR A 18 -17.69 -19.87 -40.37
C TYR A 18 -16.96 -20.10 -39.06
N PHE A 19 -16.60 -19.00 -38.42
CA PHE A 19 -15.99 -18.98 -37.11
C PHE A 19 -16.88 -18.22 -36.13
N GLU A 20 -16.66 -18.49 -34.84
CA GLU A 20 -17.21 -17.71 -33.75
C GLU A 20 -16.12 -17.42 -32.71
N CYS A 21 -16.34 -16.40 -31.89
CA CYS A 21 -15.39 -16.05 -30.84
C CYS A 21 -15.49 -16.99 -29.64
N ASN A 22 -14.35 -17.20 -28.97
CA ASN A 22 -14.33 -17.90 -27.69
C ASN A 22 -15.02 -17.05 -26.61
N PRO A 23 -15.58 -17.67 -25.55
CA PRO A 23 -16.12 -16.93 -24.42
C PRO A 23 -15.07 -15.95 -23.83
N GLY A 24 -15.49 -14.72 -23.54
CA GLY A 24 -14.57 -13.65 -23.11
C GLY A 24 -13.95 -12.84 -24.24
N TYR A 25 -14.27 -13.16 -25.50
CA TYR A 25 -13.87 -12.37 -26.68
C TYR A 25 -15.09 -11.73 -27.34
N TYR A 26 -14.89 -10.59 -27.99
CA TYR A 26 -15.87 -9.96 -28.88
C TYR A 26 -15.34 -9.99 -30.31
N TYR A 27 -16.23 -9.97 -31.29
CA TYR A 27 -15.84 -9.93 -32.70
C TYR A 27 -15.81 -8.48 -33.21
N SER A 28 -14.84 -8.17 -34.05
CA SER A 28 -14.80 -6.90 -34.79
C SER A 28 -15.78 -6.94 -35.95
N LEU A 29 -16.59 -5.88 -36.09
CA LEU A 29 -17.51 -5.71 -37.22
C LEU A 29 -16.79 -5.42 -38.54
N TYR A 30 -15.49 -5.08 -38.48
CA TYR A 30 -14.68 -4.72 -39.65
C TYR A 30 -13.89 -5.90 -40.22
N LEU A 31 -13.82 -7.03 -39.50
CA LEU A 31 -13.07 -8.20 -39.91
C LEU A 31 -14.01 -9.40 -40.14
N PRO A 32 -13.78 -10.21 -41.18
CA PRO A 32 -14.64 -11.35 -41.49
C PRO A 32 -14.47 -12.49 -40.47
N LEU A 33 -15.59 -13.14 -40.12
CA LEU A 33 -15.63 -14.43 -39.40
C LEU A 33 -15.87 -15.61 -40.37
N VAL A 34 -15.56 -15.43 -41.65
CA VAL A 34 -15.84 -16.39 -42.71
C VAL A 34 -14.66 -16.43 -43.67
N THR A 35 -14.27 -17.63 -44.06
CA THR A 35 -13.33 -17.86 -45.17
C THR A 35 -13.95 -18.86 -46.17
N PHE A 36 -13.38 -18.95 -47.36
CA PHE A 36 -13.83 -19.83 -48.43
C PHE A 36 -12.67 -20.60 -49.04
N CYS A 37 -12.97 -21.81 -49.56
CA CYS A 37 -12.01 -22.64 -50.27
C CYS A 37 -11.80 -22.08 -51.68
N GLU A 38 -10.57 -21.73 -52.02
CA GLU A 38 -10.17 -21.18 -53.31
C GLU A 38 -9.99 -22.29 -54.36
N ASN A 39 -9.92 -21.92 -55.64
CA ASN A 39 -9.79 -22.88 -56.76
C ASN A 39 -8.48 -23.68 -56.76
N ASN A 40 -7.46 -23.19 -56.04
CA ASN A 40 -6.18 -23.86 -55.82
C ASN A 40 -6.21 -24.81 -54.60
N ASN A 41 -7.38 -25.07 -54.00
CA ASN A 41 -7.58 -25.86 -52.79
C ASN A 41 -6.93 -25.27 -51.52
N SER A 42 -6.65 -23.96 -51.47
CA SER A 42 -6.31 -23.26 -50.22
C SER A 42 -7.50 -22.52 -49.63
N TRP A 43 -7.45 -22.23 -48.33
CA TRP A 43 -8.42 -21.31 -47.72
C TRP A 43 -7.97 -19.87 -47.96
N PHE A 44 -8.93 -19.01 -48.31
CA PHE A 44 -8.68 -17.58 -48.40
C PHE A 44 -8.13 -17.07 -47.05
N PRO A 45 -7.03 -16.29 -47.03
CA PRO A 45 -6.44 -15.79 -45.79
C PRO A 45 -7.45 -15.05 -44.92
N LEU A 46 -7.39 -15.29 -43.61
CA LEU A 46 -8.33 -14.73 -42.64
C LEU A 46 -7.56 -14.13 -41.46
N ASP A 47 -7.77 -12.84 -41.20
CA ASP A 47 -7.19 -12.15 -40.04
C ASP A 47 -7.94 -12.48 -38.74
N GLU A 48 -7.27 -12.35 -37.59
CA GLU A 48 -7.93 -12.55 -36.29
C GLU A 48 -8.98 -11.47 -36.04
N ALA A 49 -10.25 -11.87 -36.08
CA ALA A 49 -11.39 -10.99 -35.88
C ALA A 49 -11.90 -10.96 -34.44
N CYS A 50 -11.40 -11.82 -33.55
CA CYS A 50 -11.83 -11.90 -32.16
C CYS A 50 -10.82 -11.27 -31.19
N PHE A 51 -11.26 -10.26 -30.45
CA PHE A 51 -10.43 -9.53 -29.48
C PHE A 51 -10.89 -9.83 -28.06
N LYS A 52 -9.95 -9.83 -27.10
CA LYS A 52 -10.28 -10.03 -25.69
C LYS A 52 -11.22 -8.93 -25.23
N LYS A 53 -12.27 -9.30 -24.50
CA LYS A 53 -13.10 -8.32 -23.79
C LYS A 53 -12.31 -7.71 -22.63
N GLU A 54 -12.67 -6.49 -22.30
CA GLU A 54 -12.12 -5.72 -21.20
C GLU A 54 -13.18 -5.48 -20.15
N CYS A 55 -12.76 -5.46 -18.89
CA CYS A 55 -13.62 -5.00 -17.82
C CYS A 55 -13.89 -3.50 -17.96
N PRO A 56 -15.03 -3.01 -17.43
CA PRO A 56 -15.32 -1.59 -17.42
C PRO A 56 -14.16 -0.81 -16.79
N THR A 57 -13.75 0.29 -17.43
CA THR A 57 -12.73 1.20 -16.90
C THR A 57 -13.14 1.65 -15.49
N PRO A 58 -12.34 1.33 -14.46
CA PRO A 58 -12.66 1.72 -13.10
C PRO A 58 -12.72 3.25 -12.96
N LYS A 59 -13.73 3.74 -12.27
CA LYS A 59 -13.83 5.15 -11.87
C LYS A 59 -13.52 5.23 -10.38
N VAL A 60 -12.39 5.83 -10.04
CA VAL A 60 -11.89 5.94 -8.66
C VAL A 60 -11.77 7.42 -8.32
N PRO A 61 -12.79 8.05 -7.74
CA PRO A 61 -12.68 9.44 -7.30
C PRO A 61 -11.62 9.59 -6.21
N ASN A 62 -10.75 10.59 -6.34
CA ASN A 62 -9.60 10.82 -5.44
C ASN A 62 -8.62 9.64 -5.38
N GLY A 63 -8.41 9.00 -6.54
CA GLY A 63 -7.48 7.91 -6.69
C GLY A 63 -7.30 7.52 -8.15
N VAL A 64 -6.57 6.43 -8.35
CA VAL A 64 -6.21 5.93 -9.67
C VAL A 64 -6.23 4.41 -9.69
N ALA A 65 -6.65 3.87 -10.83
CA ALA A 65 -6.48 2.46 -11.16
C ALA A 65 -5.32 2.32 -12.15
N VAL A 66 -4.28 1.58 -11.77
CA VAL A 66 -3.11 1.28 -12.58
C VAL A 66 -3.26 -0.13 -13.13
N GLY A 67 -3.42 -0.23 -14.45
CA GLY A 67 -3.48 -1.50 -15.17
C GLY A 67 -2.26 -1.73 -16.07
N PRO A 68 -2.18 -2.87 -16.76
CA PRO A 68 -1.20 -3.10 -17.80
C PRO A 68 -1.41 -2.15 -18.99
N GLU A 69 -0.35 -1.85 -19.74
CA GLU A 69 -0.35 -0.91 -20.88
C GLU A 69 -1.45 -1.18 -21.94
N VAL A 70 -1.90 -2.43 -22.02
CA VAL A 70 -2.88 -2.94 -23.00
C VAL A 70 -4.33 -2.90 -22.50
N GLY A 71 -4.62 -2.16 -21.44
CA GLY A 71 -5.96 -2.01 -20.88
C GLY A 71 -6.38 -3.16 -19.95
N PHE A 72 -7.67 -3.18 -19.58
CA PHE A 72 -8.21 -4.06 -18.53
C PHE A 72 -8.79 -5.36 -19.09
N GLN A 73 -8.02 -6.03 -19.95
CA GLN A 73 -8.42 -7.31 -20.55
C GLN A 73 -8.67 -8.38 -19.50
N PHE A 74 -9.56 -9.34 -19.79
CA PHE A 74 -9.79 -10.45 -18.86
C PHE A 74 -8.51 -11.26 -18.61
N ASP A 75 -8.42 -11.79 -17.40
CA ASP A 75 -7.26 -12.39 -16.74
C ASP A 75 -6.11 -11.42 -16.43
N ARG A 76 -6.31 -10.10 -16.59
CA ARG A 76 -5.38 -9.07 -16.12
C ARG A 76 -5.80 -8.50 -14.78
N GLU A 77 -4.82 -7.99 -14.06
CA GLU A 77 -4.98 -7.34 -12.76
C GLU A 77 -4.82 -5.83 -12.89
N ALA A 78 -5.51 -5.10 -12.02
CA ALA A 78 -5.36 -3.67 -11.84
C ALA A 78 -5.13 -3.39 -10.35
N GLN A 79 -4.19 -2.49 -10.06
CA GLN A 79 -3.88 -2.04 -8.71
C GLN A 79 -4.46 -0.65 -8.47
N PHE A 80 -4.99 -0.43 -7.28
CA PHE A 80 -5.75 0.76 -6.92
C PHE A 80 -5.00 1.56 -5.86
N PHE A 81 -4.90 2.86 -6.10
CA PHE A 81 -4.24 3.80 -5.19
C PHE A 81 -5.14 4.99 -4.94
N CYS A 82 -5.04 5.56 -3.75
CA CYS A 82 -5.73 6.80 -3.41
C CYS A 82 -4.77 7.98 -3.44
N ASP A 83 -5.32 9.15 -3.76
CA ASP A 83 -4.60 10.41 -3.71
C ASP A 83 -4.20 10.74 -2.25
N GLU A 84 -3.25 11.65 -2.09
CA GLU A 84 -2.83 12.10 -0.77
C GLU A 84 -4.01 12.64 0.07
N GLY A 85 -4.07 12.24 1.34
CA GLY A 85 -5.19 12.57 2.23
C GLY A 85 -6.40 11.65 2.12
N TYR A 86 -6.32 10.58 1.32
CA TYR A 86 -7.34 9.54 1.22
C TYR A 86 -6.74 8.16 1.52
N TYR A 87 -7.57 7.25 2.03
CA TYR A 87 -7.20 5.85 2.25
C TYR A 87 -8.11 4.93 1.43
N LEU A 88 -7.56 3.78 1.05
CA LEU A 88 -8.26 2.79 0.24
C LEU A 88 -9.20 1.96 1.12
N GLN A 89 -10.49 1.95 0.76
CA GLN A 89 -11.51 1.09 1.34
C GLN A 89 -11.92 0.04 0.30
N GLY A 90 -11.47 -1.20 0.51
CA GLY A 90 -11.70 -2.34 -0.39
C GLY A 90 -10.39 -3.04 -0.76
N GLU A 91 -10.44 -3.86 -1.79
CA GLU A 91 -9.28 -4.62 -2.27
C GLU A 91 -8.33 -3.71 -3.07
N GLU A 92 -7.03 -3.82 -2.79
CA GLU A 92 -5.98 -3.08 -3.51
C GLU A 92 -5.78 -3.59 -4.94
N ILE A 93 -6.01 -4.88 -5.18
CA ILE A 93 -5.79 -5.53 -6.47
C ILE A 93 -7.07 -6.22 -6.90
N LEU A 94 -7.58 -5.84 -8.07
CA LEU A 94 -8.70 -6.51 -8.73
C LEU A 94 -8.23 -7.26 -9.96
N THR A 95 -8.81 -8.43 -10.20
CA THR A 95 -8.61 -9.19 -11.43
C THR A 95 -9.86 -9.11 -12.30
N CYS A 96 -9.69 -8.79 -13.58
CA CYS A 96 -10.77 -8.87 -14.55
C CYS A 96 -11.06 -10.35 -14.86
N LYS A 97 -12.19 -10.87 -14.38
CA LYS A 97 -12.56 -12.29 -14.54
C LYS A 97 -13.63 -12.47 -15.61
N ARG A 98 -13.58 -13.62 -16.28
CA ARG A 98 -14.62 -14.04 -17.21
C ARG A 98 -15.83 -14.59 -16.44
N SER A 99 -17.02 -14.12 -16.80
CA SER A 99 -18.30 -14.66 -16.36
C SER A 99 -19.13 -15.07 -17.57
N GLY A 100 -19.15 -16.37 -17.87
CA GLY A 100 -19.73 -16.90 -19.11
C GLY A 100 -19.06 -16.30 -20.35
N SER A 101 -19.83 -15.55 -21.13
CA SER A 101 -19.39 -14.82 -22.32
C SER A 101 -18.96 -13.37 -22.04
N ASN A 102 -19.21 -12.86 -20.82
CA ASN A 102 -18.88 -11.49 -20.40
C ASN A 102 -17.69 -11.47 -19.44
N VAL A 103 -17.27 -10.28 -19.05
CA VAL A 103 -16.12 -10.06 -18.17
C VAL A 103 -16.49 -9.00 -17.13
N HIS A 104 -16.07 -9.23 -15.88
CA HIS A 104 -16.35 -8.36 -14.74
C HIS A 104 -15.17 -8.39 -13.77
N TRP A 105 -15.03 -7.34 -12.98
CA TRP A 105 -14.11 -7.35 -11.84
C TRP A 105 -14.54 -8.40 -10.82
N ASN A 106 -13.57 -9.08 -10.22
CA ASN A 106 -13.81 -10.11 -9.20
C ASN A 106 -14.38 -9.55 -7.89
N TYR A 107 -14.13 -8.27 -7.61
CA TYR A 107 -14.73 -7.52 -6.50
C TYR A 107 -15.24 -6.16 -7.00
N ASP A 108 -15.98 -5.47 -6.14
CA ASP A 108 -16.41 -4.09 -6.39
C ASP A 108 -15.18 -3.16 -6.48
N ILE A 109 -15.31 -2.10 -7.27
CA ILE A 109 -14.26 -1.07 -7.37
C ILE A 109 -14.06 -0.44 -5.99
N PRO A 110 -12.82 -0.41 -5.45
CA PRO A 110 -12.56 0.16 -4.14
C PRO A 110 -12.81 1.67 -4.12
N LYS A 111 -13.06 2.21 -2.93
CA LYS A 111 -13.33 3.63 -2.72
C LYS A 111 -12.16 4.29 -2.02
N CYS A 112 -11.88 5.53 -2.39
CA CYS A 112 -10.96 6.38 -1.65
C CYS A 112 -11.75 7.27 -0.71
N GLU A 113 -11.60 7.03 0.59
CA GLU A 113 -12.26 7.80 1.64
C GLU A 113 -11.28 8.79 2.26
N LYS A 114 -11.77 9.97 2.64
CA LYS A 114 -10.93 10.99 3.27
C LYS A 114 -10.34 10.46 4.58
N ILE A 115 -9.06 10.69 4.78
CA ILE A 115 -8.42 10.48 6.08
C ILE A 115 -8.89 11.57 7.02
N LEU A 116 -9.55 11.14 8.09
CA LEU A 116 -10.03 12.00 9.16
C LEU A 116 -9.59 11.40 10.50
N CYS A 117 -9.13 12.26 11.39
CA CYS A 117 -8.81 11.90 12.77
C CYS A 117 -9.87 12.46 13.71
N GLN A 118 -10.26 11.65 14.69
CA GLN A 118 -11.02 12.16 15.83
C GLN A 118 -10.11 13.03 16.69
N SER A 119 -10.69 13.90 17.52
CA SER A 119 -9.93 14.69 18.49
C SER A 119 -8.98 13.78 19.28
N PRO A 120 -7.68 14.14 19.39
CA PRO A 120 -6.67 13.31 20.04
C PRO A 120 -6.92 13.15 21.55
N GLY A 121 -7.88 13.89 22.10
CA GLY A 121 -8.32 13.76 23.48
C GLY A 121 -7.76 14.86 24.38
N LYS A 122 -8.42 15.01 25.52
CA LYS A 122 -8.06 16.00 26.53
C LYS A 122 -7.06 15.38 27.50
N ILE A 123 -6.06 16.17 27.88
CA ILE A 123 -5.07 15.79 28.90
C ILE A 123 -5.36 16.55 30.19
N LYS A 124 -4.97 16.01 31.33
CA LYS A 124 -5.13 16.68 32.62
C LYS A 124 -4.14 17.85 32.70
N ASN A 125 -4.56 19.00 33.23
CA ASN A 125 -3.73 20.20 33.41
C ASN A 125 -3.09 20.68 32.10
N GLY A 126 -3.78 20.52 30.98
CA GLY A 126 -3.29 20.96 29.69
C GLY A 126 -4.37 20.93 28.63
N LYS A 127 -4.03 21.49 27.48
CA LYS A 127 -4.92 21.63 26.32
C LYS A 127 -4.13 21.55 25.04
N HIS A 128 -4.82 21.25 23.95
CA HIS A 128 -4.25 21.35 22.60
C HIS A 128 -4.92 22.47 21.80
N THR A 129 -4.23 22.92 20.76
CA THR A 129 -4.80 23.83 19.76
C THR A 129 -6.06 23.24 19.14
N ASN A 130 -7.09 24.06 18.93
CA ASN A 130 -8.37 23.66 18.34
C ASN A 130 -9.12 22.57 19.15
N SER A 131 -8.98 22.53 20.48
CA SER A 131 -9.63 21.54 21.36
C SER A 131 -11.16 21.55 21.39
N TRP A 132 -11.79 22.50 20.67
CA TRP A 132 -13.24 22.54 20.47
C TRP A 132 -13.70 21.72 19.27
N ARG A 133 -12.79 21.25 18.40
CA ARG A 133 -13.11 20.43 17.23
C ARG A 133 -13.04 18.94 17.58
N ASP A 134 -13.98 18.19 17.00
CA ASP A 134 -14.01 16.72 17.13
C ASP A 134 -13.33 16.01 15.96
N ILE A 135 -13.23 16.66 14.80
CA ILE A 135 -12.71 16.06 13.55
C ILE A 135 -11.59 16.94 12.99
N PHE A 136 -10.50 16.28 12.58
CA PHE A 136 -9.31 16.85 11.97
C PHE A 136 -9.03 16.17 10.63
N GLU A 137 -8.62 16.94 9.63
CA GLU A 137 -8.23 16.46 8.30
C GLU A 137 -6.77 15.97 8.30
N TYR A 138 -6.41 15.19 7.27
CA TYR A 138 -5.05 14.70 7.06
C TYR A 138 -3.99 15.81 7.12
N ASN A 139 -2.85 15.51 7.73
CA ASN A 139 -1.74 16.43 7.97
C ASN A 139 -2.07 17.66 8.84
N GLU A 140 -3.28 17.78 9.40
CA GLU A 140 -3.53 18.80 10.43
C GLU A 140 -2.70 18.50 11.68
N LEU A 141 -2.14 19.57 12.25
CA LEU A 141 -1.29 19.55 13.44
C LEU A 141 -2.07 20.08 14.64
N VAL A 142 -2.02 19.35 15.74
CA VAL A 142 -2.36 19.88 17.06
C VAL A 142 -1.10 20.01 17.92
N THR A 143 -1.02 21.08 18.71
CA THR A 143 0.06 21.29 19.67
C THR A 143 -0.51 21.32 21.08
N TYR A 144 0.02 20.46 21.95
CA TYR A 144 -0.32 20.41 23.36
C TYR A 144 0.53 21.40 24.17
N SER A 145 -0.10 21.95 25.20
CA SER A 145 0.51 22.87 26.16
C SER A 145 -0.09 22.60 27.54
N CYS A 146 0.73 22.65 28.58
CA CYS A 146 0.23 22.57 29.94
C CYS A 146 -0.43 23.88 30.37
N ASP A 147 -1.47 23.78 31.17
CA ASP A 147 -2.11 24.94 31.77
C ASP A 147 -1.15 25.59 32.79
N PRO A 148 -1.27 26.90 33.05
CA PRO A 148 -0.51 27.54 34.11
C PRO A 148 -0.79 26.85 35.44
N SER A 149 0.25 26.53 36.21
CA SER A 149 0.06 25.93 37.53
C SER A 149 -0.41 26.97 38.55
N HIS A 150 -1.22 26.54 39.51
CA HIS A 150 -1.72 27.38 40.61
C HIS A 150 -0.81 27.36 41.86
N GLY A 151 0.36 26.71 41.76
CA GLY A 151 1.35 26.55 42.84
C GLY A 151 2.75 26.99 42.41
N PRO A 152 3.79 26.75 43.24
CA PRO A 152 5.17 27.16 42.92
C PRO A 152 5.83 26.30 41.82
N GLU A 153 5.23 25.17 41.46
CA GLU A 153 5.78 24.19 40.51
C GLU A 153 5.08 24.29 39.16
N GLU A 154 5.83 24.50 38.08
CA GLU A 154 5.32 24.52 36.71
C GLU A 154 5.05 23.09 36.21
N TYR A 155 3.98 22.89 35.45
CA TYR A 155 3.75 21.63 34.77
C TYR A 155 4.70 21.49 33.58
N SER A 156 5.41 20.36 33.51
CA SER A 156 6.23 19.98 32.37
C SER A 156 5.48 19.00 31.48
N LEU A 157 5.61 19.18 30.17
CA LEU A 157 5.01 18.30 29.18
C LEU A 157 5.94 17.10 28.93
N VAL A 158 5.41 15.90 29.10
CA VAL A 158 6.12 14.63 28.92
C VAL A 158 5.50 13.88 27.74
N GLY A 159 6.31 13.63 26.71
CA GLY A 159 5.88 13.04 25.44
C GLY A 159 5.97 14.02 24.27
N GLU A 160 5.40 13.64 23.13
CA GLU A 160 5.40 14.49 21.93
C GLU A 160 4.40 15.64 22.08
N SER A 161 4.91 16.88 22.03
CA SER A 161 4.06 18.09 22.12
C SER A 161 3.19 18.32 20.89
N LYS A 162 3.49 17.65 19.77
CA LYS A 162 2.93 17.90 18.45
C LYS A 162 2.44 16.60 17.84
N LEU A 163 1.14 16.52 17.59
CA LEU A 163 0.50 15.37 16.97
C LEU A 163 -0.05 15.77 15.59
N ILE A 164 0.21 14.94 14.58
CA ILE A 164 -0.25 15.13 13.20
C ILE A 164 -1.25 14.03 12.86
N CYS A 165 -2.37 14.38 12.22
CA CYS A 165 -3.31 13.39 11.70
C CYS A 165 -2.67 12.63 10.53
N SER A 166 -2.23 11.39 10.79
CA SER A 166 -1.37 10.63 9.87
C SER A 166 -2.10 9.52 9.11
N GLY A 167 -3.23 9.05 9.62
CA GLY A 167 -3.97 7.94 9.01
C GLY A 167 -5.43 7.93 9.44
N PRO A 168 -6.25 7.01 8.89
CA PRO A 168 -7.67 6.92 9.23
C PRO A 168 -7.84 6.72 10.74
N GLY A 169 -8.38 7.74 11.42
CA GLY A 169 -8.57 7.73 12.87
C GLY A 169 -7.28 7.75 13.70
N THR A 170 -6.11 7.95 13.11
CA THR A 170 -4.81 7.71 13.76
C THR A 170 -3.93 8.96 13.76
N TRP A 171 -3.40 9.29 14.94
CA TRP A 171 -2.43 10.36 15.15
C TRP A 171 -0.99 9.83 15.12
N SER A 172 -0.02 10.70 14.83
CA SER A 172 1.40 10.37 14.76
C SER A 172 2.02 9.88 16.08
N SER A 173 1.38 10.18 17.21
CA SER A 173 1.80 9.76 18.55
C SER A 173 0.58 9.77 19.50
N ASP A 174 0.74 9.20 20.68
CA ASP A 174 -0.25 9.29 21.76
C ASP A 174 -0.23 10.68 22.41
N PRO A 175 -1.34 11.16 23.00
CA PRO A 175 -1.38 12.45 23.69
C PRO A 175 -0.37 12.52 24.85
N PRO A 176 0.37 13.63 25.00
CA PRO A 176 1.36 13.78 26.06
C PRO A 176 0.72 14.01 27.44
N GLU A 177 1.52 13.91 28.49
CA GLU A 177 1.06 14.15 29.86
C GLU A 177 1.68 15.44 30.44
N CYS A 178 0.89 16.21 31.19
CA CYS A 178 1.39 17.34 31.97
C CYS A 178 1.67 16.89 33.41
N LYS A 179 2.96 16.77 33.75
CA LYS A 179 3.43 16.36 35.08
C LYS A 179 3.99 17.54 35.84
N GLY A 180 3.54 17.70 37.09
CA GLY A 180 4.16 18.65 38.02
C GLY A 180 5.56 18.14 38.38
N TYR A 181 6.36 18.98 39.01
CA TYR A 181 7.56 18.47 39.66
C TYR A 181 7.13 17.41 40.69
N PRO A 182 7.82 16.26 40.76
CA PRO A 182 7.55 15.31 41.83
C PRO A 182 7.77 16.02 43.15
N ASN A 183 6.80 15.88 44.06
CA ASN A 183 6.96 16.35 45.42
C ASN A 183 8.27 15.75 45.96
N PRO A 184 9.18 16.54 46.58
CA PRO A 184 10.46 16.04 47.10
C PRO A 184 10.35 14.78 47.99
N SER A 185 9.19 14.56 48.60
CA SER A 185 8.90 13.38 49.41
C SER A 185 8.53 12.10 48.63
N GLU A 186 8.33 12.17 47.32
CA GLU A 186 8.02 11.03 46.43
C GLU A 186 9.18 10.65 45.50
N LEU A 187 10.32 11.36 45.55
CA LEU A 187 11.50 10.97 44.79
C LEU A 187 12.12 9.69 45.37
N PRO A 188 12.53 8.72 44.52
CA PRO A 188 13.32 7.59 44.97
C PRO A 188 14.66 8.07 45.52
N SER A 189 15.14 7.40 46.56
CA SER A 189 16.41 7.74 47.17
C SER A 189 17.56 7.38 46.21
N ILE A 190 18.71 8.06 46.32
CA ILE A 190 19.91 7.74 45.51
C ILE A 190 20.34 6.27 45.72
N GLU A 191 19.94 5.66 46.84
CA GLU A 191 20.18 4.27 47.20
C GLU A 191 19.36 3.26 46.37
N ASP A 192 18.30 3.70 45.67
CA ASP A 192 17.45 2.85 44.82
C ASP A 192 17.98 2.65 43.40
N PHE A 193 19.04 3.39 43.02
CA PHE A 193 19.76 3.13 41.78
C PHE A 193 20.68 1.92 41.98
N GLU A 194 20.31 0.78 41.39
CA GLU A 194 21.10 -0.45 41.42
C GLU A 194 22.51 -0.18 40.84
N GLU A 195 23.53 -0.09 41.70
CA GLU A 195 24.92 0.02 41.26
C GLU A 195 25.25 -1.19 40.39
N LEU A 196 25.69 -0.96 39.15
CA LEU A 196 26.16 -2.03 38.27
C LEU A 196 27.30 -2.76 38.98
N ASP A 197 27.11 -4.04 39.28
CA ASP A 197 28.14 -4.81 39.96
C ASP A 197 29.42 -4.92 39.10
N ALA A 198 30.55 -5.18 39.76
CA ALA A 198 31.83 -5.29 39.07
C ALA A 198 31.82 -6.37 37.97
N GLY A 199 30.96 -7.39 38.09
CA GLY A 199 30.79 -8.43 37.08
C GLY A 199 30.15 -7.90 35.80
N THR A 200 29.09 -7.11 35.93
CA THR A 200 28.35 -6.47 34.84
C THR A 200 29.22 -5.44 34.14
N ILE A 201 29.96 -4.63 34.91
CA ILE A 201 30.94 -3.68 34.37
C ILE A 201 32.04 -4.43 33.59
N THR A 202 32.57 -5.53 34.15
CA THR A 202 33.60 -6.34 33.49
C THR A 202 33.08 -6.95 32.19
N LEU A 203 31.83 -7.43 32.16
CA LEU A 203 31.19 -8.00 30.98
C LEU A 203 30.97 -6.93 29.89
N ILE A 204 30.52 -5.73 30.26
CA ILE A 204 30.38 -4.59 29.34
C ILE A 204 31.74 -4.20 28.75
N ILE A 205 32.79 -4.12 29.57
CA ILE A 205 34.15 -3.82 29.08
C ILE A 205 34.64 -4.92 28.13
N LEU A 206 34.45 -6.20 28.47
CA LEU A 206 34.83 -7.33 27.62
C LEU A 206 34.11 -7.30 26.27
N THR A 207 32.81 -7.03 26.26
CA THR A 207 32.03 -6.95 25.01
C THR A 207 32.50 -5.80 24.12
N ILE A 208 32.80 -4.63 24.70
CA ILE A 208 33.38 -3.49 23.97
C ILE A 208 34.76 -3.86 23.40
N LEU A 209 35.64 -4.48 24.20
CA LEU A 209 36.99 -4.87 23.75
C LEU A 209 36.95 -5.91 22.63
N VAL A 210 36.07 -6.90 22.70
CA VAL A 210 35.85 -7.89 21.63
C VAL A 210 35.35 -7.20 20.37
N GLY A 211 34.38 -6.28 20.49
CA GLY A 211 33.88 -5.49 19.37
C GLY A 211 34.98 -4.70 18.67
N ILE A 212 35.82 -3.99 19.44
CA ILE A 212 36.98 -3.26 18.91
C ILE A 212 37.97 -4.21 18.22
N ALA A 213 38.29 -5.36 18.81
CA ALA A 213 39.19 -6.33 18.23
C ALA A 213 38.66 -6.86 16.88
N VAL A 214 37.36 -7.17 16.79
CA VAL A 214 36.72 -7.58 15.54
C VAL A 214 36.82 -6.48 14.50
N ILE A 215 36.47 -5.24 14.85
CA ILE A 215 36.58 -4.08 13.93
C ILE A 215 38.03 -3.92 13.46
N CYS A 216 39.01 -3.92 14.35
CA CYS A 216 40.42 -3.82 14.02
C CYS A 216 40.88 -4.93 13.08
N THR A 217 40.47 -6.18 13.30
CA THR A 217 40.82 -7.30 12.39
C THR A 217 40.17 -7.19 11.03
N CYS A 218 38.93 -6.71 10.95
CA CYS A 218 38.23 -6.43 9.70
C CYS A 218 38.93 -5.33 8.91
N VAL A 219 39.27 -4.21 9.56
CA VAL A 219 40.02 -3.10 8.96
C VAL A 219 41.40 -3.58 8.50
N TYR A 220 42.14 -4.32 9.32
CA TYR A 220 43.44 -4.88 8.94
C TYR A 220 43.35 -5.83 7.74
N LYS A 221 42.35 -6.72 7.71
CA LYS A 221 42.11 -7.60 6.55
C LYS A 221 41.75 -6.80 5.30
N CYS A 222 41.00 -5.71 5.43
CA CYS A 222 40.64 -4.82 4.32
C CYS A 222 41.87 -4.09 3.76
N LEU A 223 42.65 -3.42 4.62
CA LEU A 223 43.90 -2.74 4.24
C LEU A 223 44.94 -3.70 3.62
N ARG A 224 44.99 -4.95 4.09
CA ARG A 224 45.88 -5.96 3.52
C ARG A 224 45.45 -6.44 2.12
N ARG A 225 44.15 -6.38 1.80
CA ARG A 225 43.64 -6.69 0.45
C ARG A 225 44.02 -5.60 -0.55
N GLU A 226 43.94 -4.33 -0.16
CA GLU A 226 44.35 -3.22 -1.02
C GLU A 226 45.85 -3.23 -1.36
N LYS A 227 46.73 -3.67 -0.44
CA LYS A 227 48.18 -3.79 -0.71
C LYS A 227 48.57 -4.99 -1.59
N LYS A 228 47.63 -5.88 -1.95
CA LYS A 228 47.89 -7.10 -2.75
C LYS A 228 47.22 -7.09 -4.13
N GLY A 229 46.55 -6.02 -4.51
CA GLY A 229 46.07 -5.75 -5.89
C GLY A 229 46.94 -4.68 -6.53
#